data_AF-A0A962GR97-F1
#
_entry.id   AF-A0A962GR97-F1
#
_cell.length_a   1.000
_cell.length_b   1.000
_cell.length_c   1.000
_cell.angle_alpha   90.00
_cell.angle_beta   90.00
_cell.angle_gamma   90.00
#
_symmetry.space_group_name_H-M   'P 1'
#
loop_
_entity.id
_entity.type
_entity.pdbx_description
1 polymer ?
#
loop_
_entity_poly.entity_id
_entity_poly.type
_entity_poly.pdbx_seq_one_letter_code
_entity_poly.pdbx_strand_id
1 'polypeptide(L)'
;MTKTQIKTDKAQDRKSTLPQNPSAALRELIRLTKALRDMAEQETQALITNNMLPFAYLQMDKESLVAKYQDAAEEFRRRLEEFRGADPALLKQLETLQNELKEKSSANNEMVDRIRSRSMASTMESLFMAQELGQRVEWPEKKTPADQQNDTQHNEEGARR
;
A
#
# COMPACT_ATOMS: atom_id res chain seq x y z
N MET A 1 30.56 -15.77 -57.07
CA MET A 1 31.24 -15.60 -55.77
C MET A 1 30.40 -14.68 -54.91
N THR A 2 29.52 -15.26 -54.10
CA THR A 2 28.50 -14.57 -53.29
C THR A 2 29.11 -14.13 -51.96
N LYS A 3 29.21 -12.81 -51.74
CA LYS A 3 29.53 -12.23 -50.43
C LYS A 3 28.25 -12.15 -49.59
N THR A 4 28.08 -13.07 -48.67
CA THR A 4 27.06 -12.97 -47.62
C THR A 4 27.61 -12.07 -46.52
N GLN A 5 27.16 -10.81 -46.48
CA GLN A 5 27.32 -9.95 -45.31
C GLN A 5 26.25 -10.34 -44.29
N ILE A 6 26.66 -11.01 -43.22
CA ILE A 6 25.84 -11.21 -42.02
C ILE A 6 25.89 -9.91 -41.22
N LYS A 7 24.79 -9.14 -41.27
CA LYS A 7 24.49 -8.05 -40.34
C LYS A 7 23.55 -8.59 -39.28
N THR A 8 24.11 -8.98 -38.15
CA THR A 8 23.44 -9.28 -36.87
C THR A 8 24.53 -9.00 -35.83
N ASP A 9 24.42 -8.08 -34.89
CA ASP A 9 23.27 -7.81 -34.04
C ASP A 9 23.13 -6.32 -33.73
N LYS A 10 21.94 -5.77 -33.99
CA LYS A 10 21.44 -4.62 -33.23
C LYS A 10 20.96 -5.17 -31.89
N ALA A 11 21.90 -5.39 -30.97
CA ALA A 11 21.57 -5.44 -29.55
C ALA A 11 20.89 -4.11 -29.22
N GLN A 12 19.63 -4.20 -28.81
CA GLN A 12 18.81 -3.05 -28.46
C GLN A 12 19.57 -2.17 -27.47
N ASP A 13 19.70 -0.90 -27.83
CA ASP A 13 20.21 0.19 -27.01
C ASP A 13 19.23 0.39 -25.83
N ARG A 14 19.21 -0.57 -24.90
CA ARG A 14 18.53 -0.42 -23.62
C ARG A 14 19.26 0.69 -22.92
N LYS A 15 18.64 1.87 -22.93
CA LYS A 15 19.13 3.07 -22.25
C LYS A 15 19.59 2.66 -20.84
N SER A 16 20.90 2.57 -20.66
CA SER A 16 21.55 2.14 -19.43
C SER A 16 21.13 3.10 -18.30
N THR A 17 20.57 2.53 -17.23
CA THR A 17 20.02 3.28 -16.09
C THR A 17 21.16 3.78 -15.21
N LEU A 18 22.24 3.00 -15.12
CA LEU A 18 23.44 3.38 -14.40
C LEU A 18 24.51 4.01 -15.31
N PRO A 19 25.27 5.00 -14.83
CA PRO A 19 26.48 5.45 -15.51
C PRO A 19 27.46 4.31 -15.83
N GLN A 20 28.24 4.47 -16.90
CA GLN A 20 29.26 3.48 -17.29
C GLN A 20 30.42 3.41 -16.28
N ASN A 21 30.76 4.53 -15.63
CA ASN A 21 31.80 4.54 -14.61
C ASN A 21 31.31 3.86 -13.30
N PRO A 22 32.01 2.83 -12.77
CA PRO A 22 31.57 2.10 -11.58
C PRO A 22 31.37 2.97 -10.33
N SER A 23 32.26 3.93 -10.09
CA SER A 23 32.13 4.85 -8.95
C SER A 23 30.93 5.77 -9.09
N ALA A 24 30.65 6.25 -10.30
CA ALA A 24 29.45 7.05 -10.57
C ALA A 24 28.16 6.21 -10.45
N ALA A 25 28.17 4.98 -10.93
CA ALA A 25 27.06 4.04 -10.79
C ALA A 25 26.76 3.70 -9.32
N LEU A 26 27.79 3.46 -8.49
CA LEU A 26 27.60 3.26 -7.05
C LEU A 26 27.00 4.48 -6.37
N ARG A 27 27.45 5.69 -6.72
CA ARG A 27 26.87 6.93 -6.17
C ARG A 27 25.41 7.09 -6.55
N GLU A 28 25.04 6.71 -7.78
CA GLU A 28 23.65 6.74 -8.22
C GLU A 28 22.78 5.71 -7.47
N LEU A 29 23.28 4.49 -7.27
CA LEU A 29 22.60 3.51 -6.40
C LEU A 29 22.44 4.02 -4.97
N ILE A 30 23.50 4.59 -4.38
CA ILE A 30 23.44 5.19 -3.05
C ILE A 30 22.38 6.29 -2.99
N ARG A 31 22.30 7.14 -4.03
CA ARG A 31 21.30 8.21 -4.13
C ARG A 31 19.88 7.65 -4.18
N LEU A 32 19.63 6.62 -4.99
CA LEU A 32 18.33 5.95 -5.09
C LEU A 32 17.95 5.26 -3.77
N THR A 33 18.87 4.54 -3.14
CA THR A 33 18.64 3.87 -1.85
C THR A 33 18.34 4.88 -0.75
N LYS A 34 19.05 6.02 -0.69
CA LYS A 34 18.74 7.12 0.24
C LYS A 34 17.34 7.65 0.03
N ALA A 35 16.96 7.94 -1.21
CA ALA A 35 15.62 8.43 -1.51
C ALA A 35 14.53 7.43 -1.09
N LEU A 36 14.73 6.13 -1.30
CA LEU A 36 13.80 5.10 -0.82
C LEU A 36 13.75 5.02 0.71
N ARG A 37 14.90 5.15 1.37
CA ARG A 37 14.99 5.15 2.84
C ARG A 37 14.28 6.36 3.45
N ASP A 38 14.41 7.53 2.83
CA ASP A 38 13.74 8.75 3.27
C ASP A 38 12.23 8.69 3.01
N MET A 39 11.79 8.10 1.89
CA MET A 39 10.37 7.78 1.68
C MET A 39 9.83 6.82 2.72
N ALA A 40 10.57 5.77 3.07
CA ALA A 40 10.18 4.85 4.12
C ALA A 40 10.03 5.58 5.47
N GLU A 41 10.89 6.55 5.79
CA GLU A 41 10.74 7.38 6.97
C GLU A 41 9.48 8.27 6.94
N GLN A 42 9.20 8.88 5.80
CA GLN A 42 7.99 9.70 5.61
C GLN A 42 6.71 8.86 5.71
N GLU A 43 6.74 7.64 5.20
CA GLU A 43 5.67 6.65 5.38
C GLU A 43 5.45 6.32 6.85
N THR A 44 6.52 6.06 7.60
CA THR A 44 6.43 5.82 9.06
C THR A 44 5.70 6.97 9.73
N GLN A 45 6.07 8.21 9.43
CA GLN A 45 5.45 9.40 10.03
C GLN A 45 3.97 9.53 9.64
N ALA A 46 3.62 9.26 8.39
CA ALA A 46 2.24 9.30 7.91
C ALA A 46 1.38 8.21 8.58
N LEU A 47 1.93 7.01 8.77
CA LEU A 47 1.28 5.89 9.45
C LEU A 47 1.07 6.18 10.95
N ILE A 48 2.08 6.71 11.63
CA ILE A 48 1.99 7.10 13.05
C ILE A 48 0.92 8.17 13.27
N THR A 49 0.86 9.16 12.37
CA THR A 49 -0.12 10.25 12.44
C THR A 49 -1.50 9.87 11.90
N ASN A 50 -1.66 8.63 11.43
CA ASN A 50 -2.87 8.11 10.79
C ASN A 50 -3.38 8.99 9.64
N ASN A 51 -2.46 9.70 8.96
CA ASN A 51 -2.80 10.60 7.87
C ASN A 51 -2.69 9.86 6.53
N MET A 52 -3.81 9.26 6.12
CA MET A 52 -3.86 8.37 4.94
C MET A 52 -3.69 9.11 3.62
N LEU A 53 -3.99 10.41 3.56
CA LEU A 53 -3.88 11.18 2.31
C LEU A 53 -2.42 11.39 1.89
N PRO A 54 -1.51 11.94 2.74
CA PRO A 54 -0.07 11.95 2.46
C PRO A 54 0.51 10.56 2.23
N PHE A 55 0.05 9.56 2.99
CA PHE A 55 0.50 8.17 2.78
C PHE A 55 0.19 7.68 1.36
N ALA A 56 -1.01 7.95 0.83
CA ALA A 56 -1.39 7.58 -0.53
C ALA A 56 -0.54 8.27 -1.60
N TYR A 57 -0.25 9.57 -1.45
CA TYR A 57 0.65 10.27 -2.36
C TYR A 57 2.08 9.71 -2.33
N LEU A 58 2.59 9.39 -1.13
CA LEU A 58 3.90 8.75 -0.97
C LEU A 58 3.97 7.41 -1.71
N GLN A 59 2.89 6.61 -1.71
CA GLN A 59 2.89 5.34 -2.46
C GLN A 59 3.06 5.56 -3.98
N MET A 60 2.36 6.54 -4.55
CA MET A 60 2.48 6.84 -5.99
C MET A 60 3.90 7.24 -6.37
N ASP A 61 4.52 8.12 -5.58
CA ASP A 61 5.89 8.55 -5.84
C ASP A 61 6.89 7.40 -5.64
N LYS A 62 6.66 6.56 -4.63
CA LYS A 62 7.48 5.39 -4.29
C LYS A 62 7.48 4.35 -5.40
N GLU A 63 6.36 4.07 -6.05
CA GLU A 63 6.30 3.13 -7.19
C GLU A 63 7.30 3.51 -8.29
N SER A 64 7.31 4.79 -8.66
CA SER A 64 8.21 5.30 -9.71
C SER A 64 9.70 5.21 -9.31
N LEU A 65 9.99 5.43 -8.02
CA LEU A 65 11.36 5.37 -7.49
C LEU A 65 11.85 3.93 -7.32
N VAL A 66 10.98 3.03 -6.87
CA VAL A 66 11.24 1.60 -6.75
C VAL A 66 11.55 1.00 -8.12
N ALA A 67 10.79 1.34 -9.16
CA ALA A 67 11.06 0.88 -10.52
C ALA A 67 12.48 1.28 -10.98
N LYS A 68 12.85 2.55 -10.79
CA LYS A 68 14.21 3.04 -11.13
C LYS A 68 15.31 2.33 -10.33
N TYR A 69 15.08 2.11 -9.04
CA TYR A 69 16.02 1.37 -8.19
C TYR A 69 16.15 -0.09 -8.63
N GLN A 70 15.05 -0.76 -8.98
CA GLN A 70 15.07 -2.15 -9.45
C GLN A 70 15.85 -2.28 -10.75
N ASP A 71 15.60 -1.39 -11.72
CA ASP A 71 16.36 -1.36 -12.98
C ASP A 71 17.86 -1.15 -12.73
N ALA A 72 18.20 -0.18 -11.87
CA ALA A 72 19.58 0.10 -11.48
C ALA A 72 20.24 -1.10 -10.76
N ALA A 73 19.52 -1.75 -9.85
CA ALA A 73 20.02 -2.91 -9.11
C ALA A 73 20.17 -4.16 -10.00
N GLU A 74 19.30 -4.33 -11.00
CA GLU A 74 19.48 -5.34 -12.04
C GLU A 74 20.72 -5.08 -12.87
N GLU A 75 20.91 -3.85 -13.34
CA GLU A 75 22.08 -3.48 -14.13
C GLU A 75 23.37 -3.68 -13.33
N PHE A 76 23.39 -3.26 -12.06
CA PHE A 76 24.51 -3.49 -11.15
C PHE A 76 24.87 -4.98 -11.03
N ARG A 77 23.86 -5.84 -10.84
CA ARG A 77 24.08 -7.29 -10.77
C ARG A 77 24.64 -7.87 -12.06
N ARG A 78 24.19 -7.38 -13.23
CA ARG A 78 24.72 -7.83 -14.53
C ARG A 78 26.18 -7.39 -14.74
N ARG A 79 26.58 -6.27 -14.15
CA ARG A 79 27.92 -5.66 -14.29
C ARG A 79 28.83 -5.91 -13.09
N LEU A 80 28.52 -6.88 -12.22
CA LEU A 80 29.18 -7.07 -10.92
C LEU A 80 30.72 -7.12 -10.99
N GLU A 81 31.27 -7.73 -12.04
CA GLU A 81 32.73 -7.81 -12.26
C GLU A 81 33.39 -6.43 -12.41
N GLU A 82 32.71 -5.45 -13.00
CA GLU A 82 33.20 -4.08 -13.17
C GLU A 82 33.33 -3.34 -11.82
N PHE A 83 32.62 -3.80 -10.79
CA PHE A 83 32.62 -3.19 -9.46
C PHE A 83 33.61 -3.83 -8.48
N ARG A 84 34.32 -4.90 -8.86
CA ARG A 84 35.30 -5.56 -7.97
C ARG A 84 36.43 -4.65 -7.52
N GLY A 85 36.81 -3.68 -8.33
CA GLY A 85 37.83 -2.66 -8.01
C GLY A 85 37.24 -1.32 -7.56
N ALA A 86 35.93 -1.25 -7.30
CA ALA A 86 35.31 -0.01 -6.87
C ALA A 86 35.71 0.36 -5.43
N ASP A 87 35.50 1.63 -5.08
CA ASP A 87 35.84 2.16 -3.77
C ASP A 87 35.10 1.38 -2.65
N PRO A 88 35.83 0.69 -1.74
CA PRO A 88 35.24 -0.06 -0.64
C PRO A 88 34.37 0.79 0.28
N ALA A 89 34.66 2.09 0.42
CA ALA A 89 33.86 3.00 1.23
C ALA A 89 32.46 3.21 0.64
N LEU A 90 32.33 3.29 -0.68
CA LEU A 90 31.04 3.40 -1.36
C LEU A 90 30.23 2.10 -1.24
N LEU A 91 30.89 0.94 -1.39
CA LEU A 91 30.22 -0.35 -1.22
C LEU A 91 29.67 -0.52 0.20
N LYS A 92 30.49 -0.21 1.22
CA LYS A 92 30.07 -0.23 2.62
C LYS A 92 28.91 0.73 2.88
N GLN A 93 28.97 1.94 2.33
CA GLN A 93 27.88 2.91 2.46
C GLN A 93 26.58 2.40 1.84
N LEU A 94 26.65 1.79 0.66
CA LEU A 94 25.49 1.22 -0.01
C LEU A 94 24.88 0.08 0.82
N GLU A 95 25.71 -0.81 1.37
CA GLU A 95 25.28 -1.90 2.23
C GLU A 95 24.57 -1.39 3.50
N THR A 96 25.17 -0.43 4.21
CA THR A 96 24.53 0.19 5.38
C THR A 96 23.15 0.75 5.04
N LEU A 97 23.04 1.51 3.95
CA LEU A 97 21.76 2.09 3.53
C LEU A 97 20.72 1.04 3.13
N GLN A 98 21.14 -0.05 2.50
CA GLN A 98 20.24 -1.15 2.14
C GLN A 98 19.72 -1.87 3.38
N ASN A 99 20.55 -2.05 4.41
CA ASN A 99 20.12 -2.61 5.69
C ASN A 99 19.12 -1.68 6.40
N GLU A 100 19.41 -0.38 6.49
CA GLU A 100 18.47 0.61 7.05
C GLU A 100 17.13 0.63 6.31
N LEU A 101 17.17 0.60 4.97
CA LEU A 101 15.97 0.56 4.14
C LEU A 101 15.14 -0.71 4.40
N LYS A 102 15.81 -1.87 4.53
CA LYS A 102 15.15 -3.14 4.84
C LYS A 102 14.45 -3.08 6.19
N GLU A 103 15.11 -2.60 7.22
CA GLU A 103 14.55 -2.47 8.57
C GLU A 103 13.31 -1.56 8.57
N LYS A 104 13.42 -0.35 8.00
CA LYS A 104 12.31 0.59 7.92
C LYS A 104 11.14 0.06 7.10
N SER A 105 11.40 -0.54 5.95
CA SER A 105 10.35 -1.11 5.10
C SER A 105 9.61 -2.25 5.81
N SER A 106 10.34 -3.08 6.57
CA SER A 106 9.75 -4.17 7.34
C SER A 106 8.84 -3.63 8.45
N ALA A 107 9.31 -2.63 9.19
CA ALA A 107 8.52 -1.95 10.22
C ALA A 107 7.24 -1.31 9.64
N ASN A 108 7.33 -0.66 8.47
CA ASN A 108 6.16 -0.06 7.81
C ASN A 108 5.13 -1.12 7.40
N ASN A 109 5.59 -2.24 6.83
CA ASN A 109 4.70 -3.34 6.46
C ASN A 109 3.95 -3.89 7.69
N GLU A 110 4.64 -4.08 8.81
CA GLU A 110 4.00 -4.51 10.06
C GLU A 110 2.95 -3.49 10.55
N MET A 111 3.23 -2.19 10.44
CA MET A 111 2.25 -1.15 10.81
C MET A 111 1.01 -1.19 9.93
N VAL A 112 1.19 -1.33 8.61
CA VAL A 112 0.10 -1.46 7.65
C VAL A 112 -0.74 -2.71 7.94
N ASP A 113 -0.11 -3.85 8.24
CA ASP A 113 -0.81 -5.09 8.59
C ASP A 113 -1.63 -4.95 9.87
N ARG A 114 -1.10 -4.25 10.88
CA ARG A 114 -1.84 -3.96 12.13
C ARG A 114 -3.03 -3.03 11.87
N ILE A 115 -2.86 -1.98 11.06
CA ILE A 115 -3.95 -1.08 10.68
C ILE A 115 -5.04 -1.85 9.95
N ARG A 116 -4.66 -2.65 8.94
CA ARG A 116 -5.59 -3.50 8.18
C ARG A 116 -6.37 -4.44 9.08
N SER A 117 -5.68 -5.14 9.99
CA SER A 117 -6.31 -6.08 10.93
C SER A 117 -7.34 -5.38 11.83
N ARG A 118 -7.01 -4.18 12.33
CA ARG A 118 -7.92 -3.37 13.15
C ARG A 118 -9.14 -2.91 12.36
N SER A 119 -8.94 -2.41 11.13
CA SER A 119 -10.03 -1.98 10.26
C SER A 119 -10.99 -3.13 9.91
N MET A 120 -10.44 -4.33 9.68
CA MET A 120 -11.25 -5.53 9.43
C MET A 120 -12.10 -5.91 10.65
N ALA A 121 -11.50 -5.95 11.84
CA ALA A 121 -12.22 -6.25 13.08
C ALA A 121 -13.36 -5.26 13.34
N SER A 122 -13.10 -3.96 13.19
CA SER A 122 -14.12 -2.91 13.35
C SER A 122 -15.25 -2.99 12.33
N THR A 123 -14.95 -3.37 11.09
CA THR A 123 -15.96 -3.61 10.05
C THR A 123 -16.84 -4.81 10.40
N MET A 124 -16.24 -5.91 10.86
CA MET A 124 -16.98 -7.10 11.29
C MET A 124 -17.90 -6.79 12.46
N GLU A 125 -17.40 -6.10 13.48
CA GLU A 125 -18.20 -5.68 14.65
C GLU A 125 -19.40 -4.82 14.22
N SER A 126 -19.18 -3.87 13.31
CA SER A 126 -20.24 -3.01 12.78
C SER A 126 -21.30 -3.81 12.03
N LEU A 127 -20.91 -4.83 11.25
CA LEU A 127 -21.84 -5.71 10.54
C LEU A 127 -22.64 -6.59 11.51
N PHE A 128 -22.00 -7.15 12.54
CA PHE A 128 -22.69 -7.90 13.58
C PHE A 128 -23.71 -7.03 14.32
N MET A 129 -23.32 -5.82 14.74
CA MET A 129 -24.23 -4.88 15.39
C MET A 129 -25.40 -4.47 14.49
N ALA A 130 -25.15 -4.19 13.21
CA ALA A 130 -26.21 -3.88 12.25
C ALA A 130 -27.18 -5.07 12.07
N GLN A 131 -26.66 -6.31 12.06
CA GLN A 131 -27.49 -7.51 11.99
C GLN A 131 -28.31 -7.73 13.26
N GLU A 132 -27.74 -7.57 14.45
CA GLU A 132 -28.46 -7.67 15.72
C GLU A 132 -29.58 -6.63 15.82
N LEU A 133 -29.32 -5.39 15.40
CA LEU A 133 -30.34 -4.35 15.33
C LEU A 133 -31.44 -4.70 14.32
N GLY A 134 -31.08 -5.22 13.15
CA GLY A 134 -32.03 -5.66 12.14
C GLY A 134 -32.93 -6.82 12.59
N GLN A 135 -32.44 -7.70 13.46
CA GLN A 135 -33.24 -8.79 14.04
C GLN A 135 -34.18 -8.33 15.17
N ARG A 136 -33.89 -7.20 15.82
CA ARG A 136 -34.69 -6.67 16.94
C ARG A 136 -35.81 -5.70 16.51
N VAL A 137 -35.86 -5.30 15.24
CA VAL A 137 -36.97 -4.49 14.72
C VAL A 137 -38.14 -5.42 14.38
N GLU A 138 -38.98 -5.72 15.37
CA GLU A 138 -40.38 -6.05 15.11
C GLU A 138 -41.02 -4.79 14.52
N TRP A 139 -41.25 -4.80 13.21
CA TRP A 139 -42.04 -3.75 12.58
C TRP A 139 -43.42 -3.77 13.25
N PRO A 140 -43.91 -2.65 13.82
CA PRO A 140 -45.26 -2.61 14.34
C PRO A 140 -46.19 -2.96 13.17
N GLU A 141 -46.92 -4.08 13.31
CA GLU A 141 -47.96 -4.46 12.36
C GLU A 141 -48.83 -3.23 12.12
N LYS A 142 -48.92 -2.79 10.87
CA LYS A 142 -49.89 -1.78 10.47
C LYS A 142 -51.26 -2.32 10.87
N LYS A 143 -51.80 -1.83 11.99
CA LYS A 143 -53.21 -2.04 12.32
C LYS A 143 -54.02 -1.59 11.12
N THR A 144 -54.61 -2.55 10.41
CA THR A 144 -55.56 -2.27 9.35
C THR A 144 -56.74 -1.49 9.96
N PRO A 145 -57.33 -0.52 9.23
CA PRO A 145 -58.46 0.29 9.74
C PRO A 145 -59.67 -0.52 10.25
N ALA A 146 -59.73 -1.82 9.96
CA ALA A 146 -60.79 -2.72 10.41
C ALA A 146 -60.78 -2.97 11.94
N ASP A 147 -59.66 -2.82 12.63
CA ASP A 147 -59.57 -3.11 14.07
C ASP A 147 -59.98 -1.94 14.98
N GLN A 148 -60.26 -0.75 14.42
CA GLN A 148 -60.71 0.42 15.20
C GLN A 148 -62.23 0.54 15.33
N GLN A 149 -63.03 -0.31 14.67
CA GLN A 149 -64.50 -0.19 14.70
C GLN A 149 -65.19 -1.01 15.79
N ASN A 150 -64.48 -1.88 16.53
CA ASN A 150 -65.11 -2.77 17.52
C ASN A 150 -65.12 -2.24 18.97
N ASP A 151 -64.44 -1.13 19.27
CA ASP A 151 -64.33 -0.62 20.64
C ASP A 151 -65.34 0.49 21.01
N THR A 152 -66.23 0.90 20.09
CA THR A 152 -67.15 2.03 20.35
C THR A 152 -68.59 1.61 20.71
N GLN A 153 -68.93 0.31 20.76
CA GLN A 153 -70.33 -0.11 20.97
C GLN A 153 -70.71 -0.64 22.35
N HIS A 154 -69.80 -0.70 23.34
CA HIS A 154 -70.11 -1.34 24.64
C HIS A 154 -70.27 -0.41 25.86
N ASN A 155 -70.54 0.89 25.69
CA ASN A 155 -70.56 1.81 26.83
C ASN A 155 -71.79 2.73 26.95
N GLU A 156 -73.01 2.27 26.62
CA GLU A 156 -74.25 3.05 26.85
C GLU A 156 -75.40 2.36 27.61
N GLU A 157 -75.23 1.17 28.20
CA GLU A 157 -76.35 0.49 28.92
C GLU A 157 -76.32 0.57 30.46
N GLY A 158 -75.47 1.41 31.06
CA GLY A 158 -75.31 1.49 32.52
C GLY A 158 -76.10 2.57 33.26
N ALA A 159 -76.84 3.45 32.58
CA ALA A 159 -77.36 4.68 33.20
C ALA A 159 -78.89 4.80 33.24
N ARG A 160 -79.63 3.73 33.60
CA ARG A 160 -81.02 3.83 34.08
C ARG A 160 -81.35 2.73 35.09
N ARG A 161 -81.17 3.02 36.38
CA ARG A 161 -82.06 2.62 37.49
C ARG A 161 -81.61 3.28 38.78
#